data_AF-A0A7V9CXG9-F1
#
_entry.id   AF-A0A7V9CXG9-F1
#
_cell.length_a   1.000
_cell.length_b   1.000
_cell.length_c   1.000
_cell.angle_alpha   90.00
_cell.angle_beta   90.00
_cell.angle_gamma   90.00
#
_symmetry.space_group_name_H-M   'P 1'
#
loop_
_entity.id
_entity.type
_entity.pdbx_description
1 polymer ?
#
loop_
_entity_poly.entity_id
_entity_poly.type
_entity_poly.pdbx_seq_one_letter_code
_entity_poly.pdbx_strand_id
1 'polypeptide(L)'
;MDADERQLHANCAARVRAIQAFHMHDRGWDDIAYNHLFCRHGYVFTGRGFGARSAANGTVPANDRYFAVCFLGNDSKGRDDVSREARVMLARLILRYRRRFPKARQVRPHSSFVATECPGDELRGVIRRARWWALAR
;
A
#
# COMPACT_ATOMS: atom_id res chain seq x y z
N MET A 1 -11.65 4.75 8.42
CA MET A 1 -11.30 6.14 8.06
C MET A 1 -11.93 7.10 9.04
N ASP A 2 -11.36 8.29 9.19
CA ASP A 2 -12.09 9.44 9.71
C ASP A 2 -13.17 9.86 8.70
N ALA A 3 -14.20 10.59 9.13
CA ALA A 3 -15.32 10.97 8.25
C ALA A 3 -14.87 11.68 6.97
N ASP A 4 -13.79 12.45 7.07
CA ASP A 4 -13.25 13.31 6.03
C ASP A 4 -12.70 12.54 4.83
N GLU A 5 -12.17 11.33 5.03
CA GLU A 5 -11.57 10.54 3.95
C GLU A 5 -12.60 9.78 3.13
N ARG A 6 -13.84 9.68 3.63
CA ARG A 6 -14.97 9.09 2.92
C ARG A 6 -15.66 10.08 1.98
N GLN A 7 -15.53 11.38 2.22
CA GLN A 7 -16.29 12.40 1.49
C GLN A 7 -15.64 12.81 0.17
N LEU A 8 -14.35 13.15 0.16
CA LEU A 8 -13.71 13.75 -1.03
C LEU A 8 -12.31 13.20 -1.31
N HIS A 9 -12.05 12.89 -2.59
CA HIS A 9 -10.72 12.47 -3.04
C HIS A 9 -9.62 13.50 -2.76
N ALA A 10 -9.94 14.80 -2.78
CA ALA A 10 -8.99 15.88 -2.50
C ALA A 10 -8.28 15.71 -1.13
N ASN A 11 -8.99 15.14 -0.14
CA ASN A 11 -8.45 14.90 1.20
C ASN A 11 -7.35 13.83 1.19
N CYS A 12 -7.41 12.87 0.26
CA CYS A 12 -6.39 11.82 0.14
C CYS A 12 -5.03 12.40 -0.27
N ALA A 13 -4.99 13.42 -1.12
CA ALA A 13 -3.75 14.07 -1.53
C ALA A 13 -3.10 14.83 -0.37
N ALA A 14 -3.91 15.52 0.44
CA ALA A 14 -3.44 16.19 1.66
C ALA A 14 -2.85 15.18 2.65
N ARG A 15 -3.50 14.01 2.84
CA ARG A 15 -2.98 12.94 3.69
C ARG A 15 -1.66 12.38 3.19
N VAL A 16 -1.48 12.18 1.89
CA VAL A 16 -0.20 11.72 1.33
C VAL A 16 0.92 12.71 1.65
N ARG A 17 0.67 14.02 1.48
CA ARG A 17 1.63 15.07 1.85
C ARG A 17 1.92 15.08 3.35
N ALA A 18 0.91 14.91 4.19
CA ALA A 18 1.10 14.82 5.64
C ALA A 18 1.95 13.60 6.05
N ILE A 19 1.72 12.43 5.44
CA ILE A 19 2.54 11.24 5.67
C ILE A 19 3.99 11.46 5.22
N GLN A 20 4.19 12.10 4.05
CA GLN A 20 5.53 12.43 3.55
C GLN A 20 6.24 13.40 4.50
N ALA A 21 5.57 14.48 4.91
CA ALA A 21 6.08 15.46 5.86
C ALA A 21 6.48 14.80 7.19
N PHE A 22 5.61 13.97 7.77
CA PHE A 22 5.92 13.21 8.98
C PHE A 22 7.15 12.31 8.80
N HIS A 23 7.26 11.61 7.67
CA HIS A 23 8.42 10.76 7.41
C HIS A 23 9.72 11.56 7.23
N MET A 24 9.67 12.72 6.57
CA MET A 24 10.88 13.51 6.29
C MET A 24 11.30 14.38 7.47
N HIS A 25 10.36 15.11 8.07
CA HIS A 25 10.64 16.06 9.13
C HIS A 25 10.78 15.38 10.49
N ASP A 26 9.88 14.47 10.83
CA ASP A 26 9.84 13.91 12.19
C ASP A 26 10.70 12.65 12.31
N ARG A 27 10.88 11.90 11.22
CA ARG A 27 11.72 10.69 11.20
C ARG A 27 13.06 10.85 10.48
N GLY A 28 13.30 11.98 9.82
CA GLY A 28 14.55 12.24 9.11
C GLY A 28 14.78 11.33 7.90
N TRP A 29 13.72 10.80 7.28
CA TRP A 29 13.84 9.94 6.10
C TRP A 29 13.93 10.77 4.82
N ASP A 30 14.59 10.23 3.79
CA ASP A 30 14.75 10.94 2.50
C ASP A 30 13.43 11.24 1.80
N ASP A 31 12.40 10.41 2.04
CA ASP A 31 11.08 10.50 1.41
C ASP A 31 10.06 9.61 2.16
N ILE A 32 8.78 9.75 1.79
CA ILE A 32 7.69 8.85 2.18
C ILE A 32 8.11 7.38 2.04
N ALA A 33 7.79 6.53 3.03
CA ALA A 33 8.31 5.17 3.06
C ALA A 33 7.76 4.22 1.97
N TYR A 34 6.61 4.55 1.38
CA TYR A 34 5.90 3.69 0.43
C TYR A 34 6.27 4.02 -1.02
N ASN A 35 6.33 3.01 -1.88
CA ASN A 35 6.53 3.22 -3.31
C ASN A 35 5.29 3.86 -3.95
N HIS A 36 4.11 3.37 -3.58
CA HIS A 36 2.84 3.90 -4.04
C HIS A 36 1.82 3.87 -2.91
N LEU A 37 0.85 4.77 -2.98
CA LEU A 37 -0.31 4.80 -2.09
C LEU A 37 -1.57 4.77 -2.93
N PHE A 38 -2.67 4.24 -2.43
CA PHE A 38 -3.94 4.23 -3.14
C PHE A 38 -5.10 4.44 -2.16
N CYS A 39 -6.21 4.99 -2.65
CA CYS A 39 -7.38 5.30 -1.82
C CYS A 39 -8.65 4.63 -2.33
N ARG A 40 -9.69 4.65 -1.50
CA ARG A 40 -11.03 4.14 -1.84
C ARG A 40 -11.66 4.78 -3.08
N HIS A 41 -11.20 5.95 -3.48
CA HIS A 41 -11.73 6.64 -4.66
C HIS A 41 -11.16 6.09 -5.98
N GLY A 42 -10.28 5.07 -5.95
CA GLY A 42 -9.68 4.52 -7.17
C GLY A 42 -8.55 5.38 -7.74
N TYR A 43 -7.84 6.10 -6.88
CA TYR A 43 -6.65 6.86 -7.27
C TYR A 43 -5.40 6.24 -6.66
N VAL A 44 -4.29 6.32 -7.40
CA VAL A 44 -2.96 5.91 -6.96
C VAL A 44 -2.07 7.14 -6.94
N PHE A 45 -1.38 7.35 -5.83
CA PHE A 45 -0.36 8.35 -5.63
C PHE A 45 1.01 7.71 -5.75
N THR A 46 1.92 8.35 -6.49
CA THR A 46 3.32 7.94 -6.55
C THR A 46 4.03 8.48 -5.31
N GLY A 47 4.62 7.58 -4.50
CA GLY A 47 5.58 7.93 -3.45
C GLY A 47 6.99 7.80 -4.02
N ARG A 48 7.81 6.91 -3.45
CA ARG A 48 9.15 6.60 -4.00
C ARG A 48 9.14 6.07 -5.43
N GLY A 49 7.99 5.57 -5.90
CA GLY A 49 7.80 5.10 -7.27
C GLY A 49 8.38 3.72 -7.55
N PHE A 50 8.40 3.35 -8.83
CA PHE A 50 8.88 2.05 -9.29
C PHE A 50 10.41 1.94 -9.22
N GLY A 51 10.92 0.79 -8.75
CA GLY A 51 12.37 0.51 -8.75
C GLY A 51 13.13 1.10 -7.55
N ALA A 52 12.55 2.06 -6.83
CA ALA A 52 13.12 2.59 -5.60
C ALA A 52 12.93 1.62 -4.42
N ARG A 53 13.92 1.58 -3.53
CA ARG A 53 13.86 0.84 -2.27
C ARG A 53 12.83 1.48 -1.33
N SER A 54 11.95 0.67 -0.73
CA SER A 54 10.99 1.15 0.27
C SER A 54 11.61 1.33 1.65
N ALA A 55 10.90 1.98 2.58
CA ALA A 55 11.26 2.04 4.00
C ALA A 55 10.11 1.55 4.90
N ALA A 56 9.16 0.82 4.34
CA ALA A 56 7.86 0.57 4.95
C ALA A 56 7.64 -0.87 5.44
N ASN A 57 8.51 -1.83 5.10
CA ASN A 57 8.28 -3.25 5.36
C ASN A 57 8.84 -3.74 6.70
N GLY A 58 9.34 -2.82 7.54
CA GLY A 58 9.77 -3.09 8.92
C GLY A 58 11.12 -3.81 9.08
N THR A 59 11.69 -4.40 8.03
CA THR A 59 13.03 -5.01 8.06
C THR A 59 13.86 -4.61 6.85
N VAL A 60 15.18 -4.54 7.00
CA VAL A 60 16.12 -4.28 5.90
C VAL A 60 15.91 -5.26 4.74
N PRO A 61 15.86 -6.60 4.96
CA PRO A 61 15.75 -7.54 3.85
C PRO A 61 14.38 -7.50 3.15
N ALA A 62 13.32 -7.05 3.83
CA ALA A 62 12.02 -6.85 3.20
C ALA A 62 11.99 -5.54 2.39
N ASN A 63 12.58 -4.46 2.90
CA ASN A 63 12.72 -3.19 2.18
C ASN A 63 13.56 -3.34 0.90
N ASP A 64 14.56 -4.23 0.90
CA ASP A 64 15.42 -4.51 -0.26
C ASP A 64 14.75 -5.38 -1.34
N ARG A 65 13.80 -6.24 -0.94
CA ARG A 65 13.21 -7.27 -1.84
C ARG A 65 11.77 -7.01 -2.26
N TYR A 66 11.06 -6.14 -1.55
CA TYR A 66 9.65 -5.87 -1.78
C TYR A 66 9.38 -4.38 -1.97
N PHE A 67 8.58 -4.08 -2.98
CA PHE A 67 7.90 -2.80 -3.08
C PHE A 67 6.78 -2.70 -2.06
N ALA A 68 6.56 -1.52 -1.50
CA ALA A 68 5.52 -1.23 -0.54
C ALA A 68 4.39 -0.41 -1.16
N VAL A 69 3.15 -0.91 -1.05
CA VAL A 69 1.93 -0.23 -1.51
C VAL A 69 1.01 -0.02 -0.32
N CYS A 70 0.69 1.25 0.00
CA CYS A 70 -0.14 1.61 1.16
C CYS A 70 -1.58 1.93 0.74
N PHE A 71 -2.56 1.34 1.43
CA PHE A 71 -3.94 1.77 1.32
C PHE A 71 -4.21 2.93 2.28
N LEU A 72 -4.69 4.06 1.76
CA LEU A 72 -5.14 5.23 2.53
C LEU A 72 -6.51 4.94 3.12
N GLY A 73 -6.54 4.13 4.17
CA GLY A 73 -7.73 3.78 4.93
C GLY A 73 -7.47 3.79 6.43
N ASN A 74 -8.44 3.28 7.18
CA ASN A 74 -8.25 2.83 8.56
C ASN A 74 -8.82 1.41 8.58
N ASP A 75 -8.07 0.43 9.06
CA ASP A 75 -8.56 -0.95 9.12
C ASP A 75 -9.56 -1.05 10.27
N SER A 76 -10.85 -1.00 9.96
CA SER A 76 -11.89 -1.08 10.98
C SER A 76 -12.79 -2.27 10.72
N LYS A 77 -12.77 -3.21 11.66
CA LYS A 77 -13.57 -4.44 11.58
C LYS A 77 -15.03 -4.13 11.26
N GLY A 78 -15.57 -4.80 10.24
CA GLY A 78 -16.97 -4.70 9.84
C GLY A 78 -17.33 -3.52 8.91
N ARG A 79 -16.36 -2.79 8.36
CA ARG A 79 -16.59 -1.71 7.38
C ARG A 79 -15.85 -2.02 6.10
N ASP A 80 -16.55 -2.11 4.95
CA ASP A 80 -15.93 -2.22 3.61
C ASP A 80 -15.17 -0.93 3.25
N ASP A 81 -13.99 -0.78 3.84
CA ASP A 81 -13.12 0.37 3.68
C ASP A 81 -12.39 0.26 2.32
N VAL A 82 -12.14 -0.96 1.82
CA VAL A 82 -11.55 -1.23 0.50
C VAL A 82 -12.61 -1.34 -0.59
N SER A 83 -13.11 -0.20 -1.07
CA SER A 83 -14.10 -0.10 -2.16
C SER A 83 -13.76 -0.90 -3.42
N ARG A 84 -14.76 -1.13 -4.29
CA ARG A 84 -14.57 -1.77 -5.60
C ARG A 84 -13.52 -1.05 -6.44
N GLU A 85 -13.55 0.28 -6.45
CA GLU A 85 -12.63 1.13 -7.21
C GLU A 85 -11.19 0.98 -6.71
N ALA A 86 -10.99 0.91 -5.39
CA ALA A 86 -9.68 0.61 -4.81
C ALA A 86 -9.18 -0.78 -5.18
N ARG A 87 -10.04 -1.81 -5.15
CA ARG A 87 -9.66 -3.19 -5.54
C ARG A 87 -9.23 -3.26 -7.00
N VAL A 88 -9.97 -2.60 -7.90
CA VAL A 88 -9.63 -2.51 -9.34
C VAL A 88 -8.27 -1.83 -9.52
N MET A 89 -8.02 -0.73 -8.81
CA MET A 89 -6.76 -0.01 -8.93
C MET A 89 -5.56 -0.73 -8.33
N LEU A 90 -5.76 -1.45 -7.22
CA LEU A 90 -4.74 -2.33 -6.67
C LEU A 90 -4.36 -3.42 -7.68
N ALA A 91 -5.36 -4.08 -8.30
CA ALA A 91 -5.11 -5.08 -9.33
C ALA A 91 -4.33 -4.50 -10.52
N ARG A 92 -4.73 -3.33 -11.02
CA ARG A 92 -4.01 -2.63 -12.11
C ARG A 92 -2.59 -2.26 -11.71
N LEU A 93 -2.37 -1.79 -10.49
CA LEU A 93 -1.04 -1.44 -10.00
C LEU A 93 -0.14 -2.68 -9.88
N ILE A 94 -0.66 -3.80 -9.37
CA ILE A 94 0.08 -5.08 -9.32
C ILE A 94 0.45 -5.56 -10.73
N LEU A 95 -0.45 -5.46 -11.70
CA LEU A 95 -0.15 -5.77 -13.10
C LEU A 95 0.95 -4.87 -13.66
N ARG A 96 0.96 -3.57 -13.35
CA ARG A 96 2.04 -2.65 -13.73
C ARG A 96 3.38 -3.06 -13.13
N TYR A 97 3.42 -3.41 -11.84
CA TYR A 97 4.63 -3.93 -11.21
C TYR A 97 5.13 -5.20 -11.89
N ARG A 98 4.24 -6.17 -12.15
CA ARG A 98 4.62 -7.44 -12.80
C ARG A 98 5.12 -7.26 -14.23
N ARG A 99 4.55 -6.32 -14.99
CA ARG A 99 5.03 -5.96 -16.34
C ARG A 99 6.44 -5.36 -16.30
N ARG A 100 6.72 -4.48 -15.33
CA ARG A 100 8.02 -3.80 -15.22
C ARG A 100 9.09 -4.65 -14.52
N PHE A 101 8.67 -5.51 -13.60
CA PHE A 101 9.53 -6.39 -12.79
C PHE A 101 8.97 -7.81 -12.81
N PRO A 102 9.27 -8.62 -13.86
CA PRO A 102 8.74 -9.98 -14.00
C PRO A 102 9.11 -10.94 -12.85
N LYS A 103 10.15 -10.60 -12.07
CA LYS A 103 10.55 -11.33 -10.86
C LYS A 103 9.71 -11.00 -9.63
N ALA A 104 8.89 -9.94 -9.65
CA ALA A 104 7.98 -9.57 -8.56
C ALA A 104 6.73 -10.46 -8.54
N ARG A 105 6.92 -11.74 -8.19
CA ARG A 105 5.87 -12.78 -8.26
C ARG A 105 4.92 -12.78 -7.07
N GLN A 106 5.37 -12.28 -5.92
CA GLN A 106 4.65 -12.40 -4.65
C GLN A 106 4.02 -11.08 -4.21
N VAL A 107 2.79 -11.15 -3.69
CA VAL A 107 2.16 -10.06 -2.94
C VAL A 107 1.96 -10.56 -1.51
N ARG A 108 2.59 -9.88 -0.55
CA ARG A 108 2.57 -10.25 0.88
C ARG A 108 1.94 -9.12 1.69
N PRO A 109 1.09 -9.41 2.70
CA PRO A 109 0.67 -8.40 3.67
C PRO A 109 1.87 -7.95 4.52
N HIS A 110 1.83 -6.72 5.07
CA HIS A 110 2.91 -6.22 5.94
C HIS A 110 3.14 -7.14 7.15
N SER A 111 2.07 -7.74 7.69
CA SER A 111 2.09 -8.77 8.73
C SER A 111 2.86 -10.05 8.38
N SER A 112 3.31 -10.24 7.13
CA SER A 112 4.22 -11.33 6.76
C SER A 112 5.69 -11.03 7.06
N PHE A 113 6.04 -9.78 7.39
CA PHE A 113 7.43 -9.35 7.62
C PHE A 113 7.71 -8.94 9.06
N VAL A 114 6.70 -8.41 9.76
CA VAL A 114 6.80 -7.96 11.16
C VAL A 114 5.49 -8.22 11.89
N ALA A 115 5.55 -8.28 13.23
CA ALA A 115 4.36 -8.41 14.07
C ALA A 115 3.52 -7.11 14.04
N THR A 116 2.56 -7.05 13.14
CA THR A 116 1.66 -5.90 12.94
C THR A 116 0.29 -6.37 12.45
N GLU A 117 -0.75 -5.60 12.76
CA GLU A 117 -2.09 -5.82 12.21
C GLU A 117 -2.22 -5.34 10.76
N CYS A 118 -1.28 -4.52 10.27
CA CYS A 118 -1.25 -4.04 8.89
C CYS A 118 -1.13 -5.21 7.89
N PRO A 119 -1.88 -5.23 6.77
CA PRO A 119 -2.73 -4.17 6.22
C PRO A 119 -4.21 -4.29 6.60
N GLY A 120 -4.51 -5.10 7.61
CA GLY A 120 -5.87 -5.36 8.02
C GLY A 120 -6.56 -6.52 7.35
N ASP A 121 -7.68 -6.94 7.94
CA ASP A 121 -8.37 -8.17 7.55
C ASP A 121 -9.01 -8.06 6.16
N GLU A 122 -9.51 -6.88 5.81
CA GLU A 122 -10.14 -6.67 4.51
C GLU A 122 -9.15 -6.79 3.36
N LEU A 123 -8.02 -6.08 3.45
CA LEU A 123 -7.01 -6.10 2.39
C LEU A 123 -6.30 -7.46 2.34
N ARG A 124 -6.08 -8.11 3.49
CA ARG A 124 -5.66 -9.52 3.55
C ARG A 124 -6.64 -10.41 2.79
N GLY A 125 -7.94 -10.22 3.01
CA GLY A 125 -9.00 -10.95 2.31
C GLY A 125 -8.97 -10.75 0.79
N VAL A 126 -8.76 -9.51 0.32
CA VAL A 126 -8.62 -9.18 -1.11
C VAL A 126 -7.40 -9.90 -1.72
N ILE A 127 -6.22 -9.78 -1.10
CA ILE A 127 -4.98 -10.40 -1.58
C ILE A 127 -5.10 -11.93 -1.64
N ARG A 128 -5.72 -12.53 -0.60
CA ARG A 128 -5.94 -13.99 -0.52
C ARG A 128 -6.90 -14.48 -1.60
N ARG A 129 -8.07 -13.84 -1.76
CA ARG A 129 -9.07 -14.23 -2.77
C ARG A 129 -8.54 -14.11 -4.20
N ALA A 130 -7.74 -13.08 -4.47
CA ALA A 130 -7.11 -12.89 -5.77
C ALA A 130 -5.93 -13.86 -6.04
N ARG A 131 -5.59 -14.72 -5.07
CA ARG A 131 -4.48 -15.69 -5.14
C ARG A 131 -3.11 -15.05 -5.43
N TRP A 132 -2.95 -13.77 -5.11
CA TRP A 132 -1.68 -13.06 -5.33
C TRP A 132 -0.58 -13.45 -4.34
N TRP A 133 -0.96 -14.13 -3.25
CA TRP A 133 -0.02 -14.63 -2.24
C TRP A 133 0.88 -15.74 -2.79
N ALA A 134 0.40 -16.49 -3.77
CA ALA A 134 1.05 -17.68 -4.30
C ALA A 134 1.09 -17.62 -5.84
N LEU A 135 2.16 -17.03 -6.38
CA LEU A 135 2.72 -17.48 -7.65
C LEU A 135 4.14 -17.97 -7.39
N ALA A 136 4.22 -19.12 -6.73
CA ALA A 136 5.40 -19.97 -6.73
C ALA A 136 5.02 -21.27 -7.45
N ARG A 137 5.26 -21.27 -8.76
CA ARG A 137 5.87 -22.40 -9.47
C ARG A 137 7.00 -21.79 -10.30
#